data_AF-A0A2J8ISP7-F1
#
_entry.id   AF-A0A2J8ISP7-F1
#
_cell.length_a   1.000
_cell.length_b   1.000
_cell.length_c   1.000
_cell.angle_alpha   90.00
_cell.angle_beta   90.00
_cell.angle_gamma   90.00
#
_symmetry.space_group_name_H-M   'P 1'
#
loop_
_entity.id
_entity.type
_entity.pdbx_description
1 polymer ?
#
loop_
_entity_poly.entity_id
_entity_poly.type
_entity_poly.pdbx_seq_one_letter_code
_entity_poly.pdbx_strand_id
1 'polypeptide(L)'
;YYLVQGLIEDCQLALQQKRETLSPLCLIPMVTSPREEQQLLASTSKPVVKLLHNRSNNKYSYTSTSDDNLLKNIELFDKLALRFHGRLLFLKDVLGDEICCWSFYGQGRKIAEVCCTSIVYATEKKQTKCVVHAKVCGPS
;
A
#
# COMPACT_ATOMS: atom_id res chain seq x y z
N TYR A 1 42.59 16.25 18.00
CA TYR A 1 41.28 16.46 18.64
C TYR A 1 40.39 17.12 17.59
N TYR A 2 39.39 16.42 17.04
CA TYR A 2 38.72 16.87 15.80
C TYR A 2 37.53 17.84 16.00
N LEU A 3 37.29 18.38 17.20
CA LEU A 3 36.19 19.33 17.47
C LEU A 3 34.80 18.86 16.98
N VAL A 4 34.59 17.54 16.83
CA VAL A 4 33.35 16.93 16.33
C VAL A 4 32.35 16.56 17.44
N GLN A 5 32.54 17.07 18.66
CA GLN A 5 31.74 16.68 19.82
C GLN A 5 30.25 17.00 19.63
N GLY A 6 29.93 18.18 19.07
CA GLY A 6 28.54 18.55 18.76
C GLY A 6 27.89 17.61 17.74
N LEU A 7 28.64 17.17 16.72
CA LEU A 7 28.13 16.20 15.73
C LEU A 7 27.83 14.83 16.38
N ILE A 8 28.64 14.42 17.35
CA ILE A 8 28.42 13.16 18.09
C ILE A 8 27.14 13.27 18.92
N GLU A 9 26.93 14.39 19.61
CA GLU A 9 25.72 14.66 20.40
C GLU A 9 24.47 14.68 19.51
N ASP A 10 24.52 15.37 18.38
CA ASP A 10 23.42 15.41 17.40
C ASP A 10 23.09 14.02 16.86
N CYS A 11 24.12 13.22 16.54
CA CYS A 11 23.94 11.85 16.07
C CYS A 11 23.33 10.95 17.16
N GLN A 12 23.75 11.10 18.42
CA GLN A 12 23.20 10.34 19.55
C GLN A 12 21.74 10.70 19.81
N LEU A 13 21.39 12.00 19.79
CA LEU A 13 20.02 12.47 19.90
C LEU A 13 19.14 11.95 18.77
N ALA A 14 19.62 12.01 17.53
CA ALA A 14 18.88 11.47 16.37
C ALA A 14 18.68 9.95 16.46
N LEU A 15 19.68 9.21 16.94
CA LEU A 15 19.56 7.76 17.16
C LEU A 15 18.56 7.43 18.26
N GLN A 16 18.53 8.21 19.34
CA GLN A 16 17.60 8.02 20.46
C GLN A 16 16.14 8.29 20.02
N GLN A 17 15.88 9.40 19.35
CA GLN A 17 14.56 9.70 18.77
C GLN A 17 14.10 8.62 17.80
N LYS A 18 15.01 8.11 16.95
CA LYS A 18 14.69 7.02 16.01
C LYS A 18 14.32 5.73 16.72
N ARG A 19 14.92 5.45 17.89
CA ARG A 19 14.62 4.28 18.72
C ARG A 19 13.26 4.40 19.40
N GLU A 20 12.88 5.61 19.82
CA GLU A 20 11.56 5.91 20.39
C GLU A 20 10.44 5.93 19.34
N THR A 21 10.77 6.26 18.08
CA THR A 21 9.82 6.26 16.96
C THR A 21 9.48 4.84 16.46
N LEU A 22 10.17 3.80 16.94
CA LEU A 22 9.83 2.40 16.63
C LEU A 22 8.58 2.01 17.42
N SER A 23 7.40 2.40 16.89
CA SER A 23 6.14 1.90 17.43
C SER A 23 6.10 0.37 17.24
N PRO A 24 5.87 -0.41 18.32
CA PRO A 24 5.69 -1.86 18.18
C PRO A 24 4.40 -2.20 17.41
N LEU A 25 3.52 -1.21 17.24
CA LEU A 25 2.25 -1.34 16.54
C LEU A 25 2.39 -0.99 15.06
N CYS A 26 1.94 -1.91 14.20
CA CYS A 26 1.71 -1.66 12.79
C CYS A 26 0.28 -1.14 12.61
N LEU A 27 0.13 0.17 12.48
CA LEU A 27 -1.16 0.82 12.23
C LEU A 27 -1.34 1.04 10.74
N ILE A 28 -2.40 0.46 10.18
CA ILE A 28 -2.76 0.61 8.78
C ILE A 28 -4.03 1.47 8.73
N PRO A 29 -3.93 2.74 8.30
CA PRO A 29 -5.10 3.59 8.15
C PRO A 29 -6.03 3.06 7.05
N MET A 30 -7.33 3.14 7.33
CA MET A 30 -8.39 2.88 6.36
C MET A 30 -8.86 4.22 5.79
N VAL A 31 -8.66 4.41 4.50
CA VAL A 31 -9.08 5.61 3.76
C VAL A 31 -10.59 5.63 3.67
N THR A 32 -11.18 6.71 4.16
CA THR A 32 -12.63 6.95 4.18
C THR A 32 -13.07 8.08 3.25
N SER A 33 -12.11 8.80 2.65
CA SER A 33 -12.40 9.75 1.56
C SER A 33 -11.19 9.98 0.64
N PRO A 34 -11.41 10.41 -0.62
CA PRO A 34 -10.32 10.80 -1.52
C PRO A 34 -9.46 11.96 -0.99
N ARG A 35 -10.06 12.86 -0.20
CA ARG A 35 -9.34 13.99 0.43
C ARG A 35 -8.36 13.50 1.48
N GLU A 36 -8.78 12.54 2.30
CA GLU A 36 -7.91 11.90 3.29
C GLU A 36 -6.75 11.17 2.62
N GLU A 37 -7.00 10.44 1.52
CA GLU A 37 -5.93 9.81 0.73
C GLU A 37 -4.90 10.84 0.27
N GLN A 38 -5.32 11.95 -0.33
CA GLN A 38 -4.41 12.99 -0.80
C GLN A 38 -3.58 13.58 0.34
N GLN A 39 -4.18 13.80 1.51
CA GLN A 39 -3.47 14.29 2.70
C GLN A 39 -2.43 13.27 3.21
N LEU A 40 -2.78 11.98 3.25
CA LEU A 40 -1.86 10.91 3.64
C LEU A 40 -0.69 10.78 2.65
N LEU A 41 -0.97 10.88 1.35
CA LEU A 41 0.07 10.83 0.32
C LEU A 41 0.99 12.08 0.35
N ALA A 42 0.45 13.25 0.67
CA ALA A 42 1.23 14.50 0.76
C ALA A 42 2.06 14.61 2.04
N SER A 43 1.64 13.94 3.13
CA SER A 43 2.30 14.01 4.44
C SER A 43 3.51 13.07 4.59
N THR A 44 3.73 12.17 3.64
CA THR A 44 4.80 11.16 3.70
C THR A 44 5.76 11.26 2.51
N SER A 45 7.05 11.11 2.80
CA SER A 45 8.07 10.86 1.78
C SER A 45 8.34 9.37 1.53
N LYS A 46 7.73 8.49 2.34
CA LYS A 46 7.86 7.03 2.20
C LYS A 46 7.09 6.54 0.97
N PRO A 47 7.56 5.50 0.28
CA PRO A 47 6.74 4.84 -0.72
C PRO A 47 5.47 4.26 -0.07
N VAL A 48 4.36 4.32 -0.81
CA VAL A 48 3.04 3.94 -0.29
C VAL A 48 2.48 2.78 -1.09
N VAL A 49 1.94 1.79 -0.38
CA VAL A 49 1.21 0.66 -0.95
C VAL A 49 -0.24 0.75 -0.48
N LYS A 50 -1.17 0.92 -1.42
CA LYS A 50 -2.60 0.97 -1.14
C LYS A 50 -3.27 -0.30 -1.65
N LEU A 51 -4.06 -0.94 -0.81
CA LEU A 51 -4.99 -2.00 -1.22
C LEU A 51 -6.41 -1.47 -1.14
N LEU A 52 -7.02 -1.28 -2.30
CA LEU A 52 -8.47 -1.23 -2.41
C LEU A 52 -9.02 -2.65 -2.28
N HIS A 53 -9.99 -2.84 -1.40
CA HIS A 53 -10.80 -4.05 -1.32
C HIS A 53 -12.25 -3.68 -1.01
N ASN A 54 -13.15 -3.90 -1.97
CA ASN A 54 -14.57 -3.62 -1.80
C ASN A 54 -15.37 -4.92 -1.90
N ARG A 55 -15.48 -5.61 -0.76
CA ARG A 55 -16.27 -6.86 -0.65
C ARG A 55 -17.77 -6.63 -0.86
N SER A 56 -18.26 -5.41 -0.65
CA SER A 56 -19.68 -5.05 -0.80
C SER A 56 -20.11 -4.74 -2.23
N ASN A 57 -19.19 -4.68 -3.20
CA ASN A 57 -19.57 -4.38 -4.57
C ASN A 57 -20.24 -5.60 -5.23
N ASN A 58 -21.57 -5.65 -5.14
CA ASN A 58 -22.44 -6.70 -5.69
C ASN A 58 -22.56 -6.70 -7.22
N LYS A 59 -21.87 -5.79 -7.93
CA LYS A 59 -21.86 -5.74 -9.40
C LYS A 59 -21.23 -6.99 -10.03
N TYR A 60 -20.46 -7.76 -9.27
CA TYR A 60 -19.78 -8.96 -9.74
C TYR A 60 -20.34 -10.20 -9.06
N SER A 61 -20.62 -11.25 -9.84
CA SER A 61 -21.08 -12.54 -9.31
C SER A 61 -19.93 -13.23 -8.58
N TYR A 62 -19.87 -13.08 -7.26
CA TYR A 62 -18.86 -13.77 -6.45
C TYR A 62 -19.07 -15.27 -6.50
N THR A 63 -18.06 -15.98 -6.98
CA THR A 63 -17.92 -17.42 -6.76
C THR A 63 -17.07 -17.64 -5.50
N SER A 64 -17.13 -18.84 -4.91
CA SER A 64 -16.24 -19.20 -3.80
C SER A 64 -14.75 -19.00 -4.13
N THR A 65 -14.37 -19.26 -5.38
CA THR A 65 -13.00 -19.05 -5.87
C THR A 65 -12.62 -17.57 -5.92
N SER A 66 -13.55 -16.70 -6.30
CA SER A 66 -13.33 -15.24 -6.29
C SER A 66 -13.13 -14.72 -4.87
N ASP A 67 -13.93 -15.19 -3.92
CA ASP A 67 -13.80 -14.85 -2.50
C ASP A 67 -12.45 -15.31 -1.92
N ASP A 68 -12.04 -16.55 -2.18
CA ASP A 68 -10.74 -17.07 -1.73
C ASP A 68 -9.57 -16.24 -2.26
N ASN A 69 -9.64 -15.82 -3.53
CA ASN A 69 -8.61 -15.00 -4.13
C ASN A 69 -8.58 -13.58 -3.54
N LEU A 70 -9.73 -13.00 -3.20
CA LEU A 70 -9.80 -11.72 -2.49
C LEU A 70 -9.16 -11.84 -1.10
N LEU A 71 -9.51 -12.89 -0.34
CA LEU A 71 -8.95 -13.14 0.98
C LEU A 71 -7.43 -13.34 0.94
N LYS A 72 -6.90 -14.06 -0.05
CA LYS A 72 -5.45 -14.20 -0.26
C LYS A 72 -4.75 -12.87 -0.50
N ASN A 73 -5.38 -11.93 -1.21
CA ASN A 73 -4.82 -10.60 -1.43
C ASN A 73 -4.80 -9.77 -0.13
N ILE A 74 -5.88 -9.84 0.65
CA ILE A 74 -5.96 -9.18 1.96
C ILE A 74 -4.90 -9.74 2.91
N GLU A 75 -4.75 -11.07 2.97
CA GLU A 75 -3.73 -11.73 3.80
C GLU A 75 -2.31 -11.37 3.35
N LEU A 76 -2.05 -11.36 2.04
CA LEU A 76 -0.76 -10.94 1.49
C LEU A 76 -0.44 -9.49 1.88
N PHE A 77 -1.42 -8.60 1.77
CA PHE A 77 -1.25 -7.20 2.16
C PHE A 77 -0.89 -7.06 3.63
N ASP A 78 -1.59 -7.75 4.53
CA ASP A 78 -1.31 -7.69 5.97
C ASP A 78 0.09 -8.26 6.31
N LYS A 79 0.51 -9.36 5.66
CA LYS A 79 1.86 -9.91 5.81
C LYS A 79 2.94 -8.93 5.36
N LEU A 80 2.72 -8.24 4.24
CA LEU A 80 3.64 -7.23 3.73
C LEU A 80 3.68 -6.00 4.65
N ALA A 81 2.53 -5.54 5.13
CA ALA A 81 2.43 -4.42 6.06
C ALA A 81 3.26 -4.66 7.33
N LEU A 82 3.13 -5.85 7.92
CA LEU A 82 3.93 -6.25 9.08
C LEU A 82 5.44 -6.33 8.74
N ARG A 83 5.80 -6.96 7.62
CA ARG A 83 7.21 -7.17 7.23
C ARG A 83 7.95 -5.88 6.87
N PHE A 84 7.23 -4.92 6.29
CA PHE A 84 7.79 -3.65 5.82
C PHE A 84 7.35 -2.44 6.67
N HIS A 85 6.84 -2.71 7.88
CA HIS A 85 6.47 -1.69 8.86
C HIS A 85 7.61 -0.69 9.08
N GLY A 86 7.27 0.59 9.21
CA GLY A 86 8.21 1.69 9.35
C GLY A 86 8.94 2.12 8.08
N ARG A 87 9.09 1.24 7.06
CA ARG A 87 9.76 1.54 5.78
C ARG A 87 8.81 2.00 4.69
N LEU A 88 7.66 1.37 4.58
CA LEU A 88 6.59 1.72 3.65
C LEU A 88 5.37 2.20 4.44
N LEU A 89 4.56 3.07 3.83
CA LEU A 89 3.23 3.36 4.34
C LEU A 89 2.23 2.42 3.65
N PHE A 90 1.42 1.73 4.43
CA PHE A 90 0.35 0.87 3.91
C PHE A 90 -1.00 1.54 4.15
N LEU A 91 -1.87 1.52 3.13
CA LEU A 91 -3.22 2.09 3.19
C LEU A 91 -4.25 1.04 2.79
N LYS A 92 -5.37 0.97 3.51
CA LYS A 92 -6.55 0.20 3.08
C LYS A 92 -7.60 1.17 2.53
N ASP A 93 -8.25 0.81 1.44
CA ASP A 93 -9.32 1.59 0.82
C ASP A 93 -10.52 0.67 0.56
N VAL A 94 -11.72 1.15 0.87
CA VAL A 94 -12.99 0.40 0.75
C VAL A 94 -14.03 1.14 -0.10
N LEU A 95 -13.69 2.31 -0.67
CA LEU A 95 -14.65 3.21 -1.31
C LEU A 95 -14.78 3.04 -2.82
N GLY A 96 -13.74 2.49 -3.46
CA GLY A 96 -13.67 2.34 -4.91
C GLY A 96 -14.65 1.31 -5.49
N ASP A 97 -14.94 1.43 -6.79
CA ASP A 97 -15.82 0.51 -7.53
C ASP A 97 -15.11 -0.79 -7.96
N GLU A 98 -13.78 -0.87 -7.85
CA GLU A 98 -13.05 -2.12 -8.13
C GLU A 98 -13.12 -3.07 -6.93
N ILE A 99 -13.26 -4.38 -7.18
CA ILE A 99 -13.32 -5.38 -6.08
C ILE A 99 -12.00 -5.40 -5.31
N CYS A 100 -10.89 -5.40 -6.03
CA CYS A 100 -9.56 -5.42 -5.46
C CYS A 100 -8.57 -4.75 -6.41
N CYS A 101 -7.79 -3.81 -5.88
CA CYS A 101 -6.80 -3.10 -6.66
C CYS A 101 -5.59 -2.73 -5.77
N TRP A 102 -4.40 -3.04 -6.27
CA TRP A 102 -3.15 -2.63 -5.65
C TRP A 102 -2.64 -1.38 -6.35
N SER A 103 -2.44 -0.30 -5.60
CA SER A 103 -1.86 0.94 -6.12
C SER A 103 -0.55 1.24 -5.40
N PHE A 104 0.47 1.63 -6.16
CA PHE A 104 1.80 1.94 -5.65
C PHE A 104 2.11 3.41 -5.90
N TYR A 105 2.63 4.09 -4.88
CA TYR A 105 2.98 5.50 -4.95
C TYR A 105 4.43 5.74 -4.55
N GLY A 106 5.07 6.66 -5.25
CA GLY A 106 6.38 7.20 -4.93
C GLY A 106 6.35 8.72 -5.03
N GLN A 107 6.94 9.41 -4.06
CA GLN A 107 6.98 10.89 -4.02
C GLN A 107 5.57 11.51 -4.14
N GLY A 108 4.58 10.92 -3.46
CA GLY A 108 3.18 11.38 -3.49
C GLY A 108 2.43 11.13 -4.82
N ARG A 109 3.05 10.49 -5.81
CA ARG A 109 2.44 10.21 -7.12
C ARG A 109 2.23 8.72 -7.34
N LYS A 110 1.11 8.35 -7.97
CA LYS A 110 0.83 6.96 -8.36
C LYS A 110 1.78 6.56 -9.49
N ILE A 111 2.52 5.47 -9.30
CA ILE A 111 3.53 4.97 -10.26
C ILE A 111 3.09 3.69 -10.95
N ALA A 112 2.28 2.87 -10.29
CA ALA A 112 1.79 1.61 -10.82
C ALA A 112 0.48 1.23 -10.17
N GLU A 113 -0.29 0.41 -10.88
CA GLU A 113 -1.55 -0.13 -10.42
C GLU A 113 -1.78 -1.53 -10.99
N VAL A 114 -2.38 -2.40 -10.20
CA VAL A 114 -2.78 -3.76 -10.59
C VAL A 114 -4.20 -3.99 -10.12
N CYS A 115 -5.16 -3.91 -11.05
CA CYS A 115 -6.55 -4.27 -10.80
C CYS A 115 -6.70 -5.79 -10.86
N CYS A 116 -7.31 -6.38 -9.85
CA CYS A 116 -7.49 -7.82 -9.74
C CYS A 116 -8.77 -8.29 -10.44
N THR A 117 -9.11 -7.72 -11.60
CA THR A 117 -10.31 -8.09 -12.38
C THR A 117 -10.33 -9.57 -12.75
N SER A 118 -9.17 -10.21 -12.87
CA SER A 118 -9.01 -11.65 -13.08
C SER A 118 -9.51 -12.52 -11.91
N ILE A 119 -9.79 -11.95 -10.72
CA ILE A 119 -10.45 -12.66 -9.61
C ILE A 119 -11.86 -13.12 -10.02
N VAL A 120 -12.53 -12.37 -10.91
CA VAL A 120 -13.90 -12.64 -11.36
C VAL A 120 -13.91 -13.49 -12.64
N TYR A 121 -12.92 -13.31 -13.51
CA TYR A 121 -12.92 -13.86 -14.87
C TYR A 121 -11.86 -14.95 -15.12
N ALA A 122 -11.35 -15.61 -14.07
CA ALA A 122 -10.42 -16.73 -14.25
C ALA A 122 -11.09 -17.86 -15.04
N THR A 123 -10.79 -17.94 -16.35
CA THR A 123 -11.05 -19.12 -17.16
C THR A 123 -10.05 -20.18 -16.76
N GLU A 124 -10.52 -21.39 -16.45
CA GLU A 124 -9.67 -22.50 -16.07
C GLU A 124 -8.54 -22.70 -17.09
N LYS A 125 -7.31 -22.77 -16.58
CA LYS A 125 -6.06 -23.11 -17.30
C LYS A 125 -5.68 -22.18 -18.46
N LYS A 126 -5.04 -21.06 -18.12
CA LYS A 126 -3.84 -20.56 -18.83
C LYS A 126 -3.04 -19.71 -17.86
N GLN A 127 -1.73 -19.92 -17.78
CA GLN A 127 -0.84 -19.03 -17.03
C GLN A 127 -1.00 -17.62 -17.60
N THR A 128 -1.71 -16.75 -16.87
CA THR A 128 -1.83 -15.36 -17.22
C THR A 128 -0.47 -14.71 -16.94
N LYS A 129 0.27 -14.37 -18.00
CA LYS A 129 1.31 -13.35 -17.90
C LYS A 129 0.62 -12.12 -17.31
N CYS A 130 1.02 -11.69 -16.12
CA CYS A 130 0.58 -10.42 -15.56
C CYS A 130 0.90 -9.34 -16.59
N VAL A 131 -0.10 -8.87 -17.34
CA VAL A 131 0.08 -7.73 -18.24
C VAL A 131 0.09 -6.51 -17.33
N VAL A 132 1.29 -6.16 -16.86
CA VAL A 132 1.55 -4.90 -16.18
C VAL A 132 1.26 -3.81 -17.21
N HIS A 133 0.05 -3.27 -17.20
CA HIS A 133 -0.20 -1.97 -17.81
C HIS A 133 0.40 -0.93 -16.88
N ALA A 134 1.71 -0.73 -16.98
CA ALA A 134 2.37 0.42 -16.40
C ALA A 134 1.87 1.67 -17.15
N LYS A 135 0.74 2.23 -16.71
CA LYS A 135 0.40 3.62 -17.06
C LYS A 135 1.37 4.51 -16.30
N VAL A 136 2.45 4.91 -16.97
CA VAL A 136 3.29 6.02 -16.52
C VAL A 136 2.42 7.27 -16.58
N CYS A 137 1.99 7.78 -15.42
CA CYS A 137 1.37 9.10 -15.34
C CYS A 137 2.43 10.14 -15.73
N GLY A 138 2.35 10.64 -16.97
CA GLY A 138 3.14 11.77 -17.43
C GLY A 138 2.75 13.07 -16.71
N PRO A 139 3.63 14.09 -16.68
CA PRO A 139 3.35 15.34 -16.01
C PRO A 139 2.32 16.16 -16.81
N SER A 140 1.33 16.71 -16.10
CA SER A 140 0.51 17.84 -16.56
C SER A 140 1.29 19.14 -16.48
#